data_AF-A0A5S4G171-F1
#
_entry.id   AF-A0A5S4G171-F1
#
_cell.length_a   1.000
_cell.length_b   1.000
_cell.length_c   1.000
_cell.angle_alpha   90.00
_cell.angle_beta   90.00
_cell.angle_gamma   90.00
#
_symmetry.space_group_name_H-M   'P 1'
#
loop_
_entity.id
_entity.type
_entity.pdbx_description
1 polymer ?
#
loop_
_entity_poly.entity_id
_entity_poly.type
_entity_poly.pdbx_seq_one_letter_code
_entity_poly.pdbx_strand_id
1 'polypeptide(L)'
;SPNLVAIFAGVERKGRWLVEPTTNVSCVFGGADLDFRQAVLSQSEVTVNVTCVFGGVNMIVPPGVRVIGSNTSVFGGTELPEDDTADPGAPVIRITGMLLFGGISVSRRAAGEKDGRRDRHRQAHELHRRHHEELRELHREHRDARRERLRELRAERHRDR
;
A
#
# COMPACT_ATOMS: atom_id res chain seq x y z
N SER A 1 -6.41 -5.55 22.38
CA SER A 1 -5.70 -4.97 21.22
C SER A 1 -6.20 -5.60 19.93
N PRO A 2 -6.83 -4.83 19.03
CA PRO A 2 -7.25 -5.30 17.71
C PRO A 2 -6.03 -5.58 16.84
N ASN A 3 -6.12 -6.65 16.03
CA ASN A 3 -5.06 -7.08 15.13
C ASN A 3 -5.58 -7.01 13.68
N LEU A 4 -4.92 -6.23 12.85
CA LEU A 4 -5.17 -6.12 11.42
C LEU A 4 -4.07 -6.89 10.69
N VAL A 5 -4.44 -7.93 9.93
CA VAL A 5 -3.47 -8.83 9.28
C VAL A 5 -3.76 -8.90 7.79
N ALA A 6 -2.72 -8.67 6.99
CA ALA A 6 -2.77 -8.73 5.54
C ALA A 6 -1.63 -9.63 5.00
N ILE A 7 -2.01 -10.76 4.41
CA ILE A 7 -1.09 -11.71 3.77
C ILE A 7 -1.57 -11.89 2.33
N PHE A 8 -0.79 -11.40 1.36
CA PHE A 8 -1.19 -11.35 -0.06
C PHE A 8 -2.47 -10.55 -0.36
N ALA A 9 -2.85 -9.64 0.54
CA ALA A 9 -4.10 -8.89 0.47
C ALA A 9 -3.95 -7.46 1.03
N GLY A 10 -5.04 -6.69 0.99
CA GLY A 10 -5.17 -5.42 1.69
C GLY A 10 -6.17 -5.52 2.84
N VAL A 11 -5.92 -4.79 3.93
CA VAL A 11 -6.89 -4.61 5.02
C VAL A 11 -7.25 -3.13 5.15
N GLU A 12 -8.52 -2.84 5.37
CA GLU A 12 -9.03 -1.48 5.42
C GLU A 12 -9.80 -1.26 6.73
N ARG A 13 -9.50 -0.16 7.41
CA ARG A 13 -10.25 0.29 8.61
C ARG A 13 -10.70 1.72 8.40
N LYS A 14 -12.01 1.93 8.24
CA LYS A 14 -12.62 3.24 7.97
C LYS A 14 -13.91 3.44 8.74
N GLY A 15 -14.39 4.68 8.73
CA GLY A 15 -15.64 5.08 9.39
C GLY A 15 -15.46 5.23 10.89
N ARG A 16 -16.55 5.07 11.64
CA ARG A 16 -16.52 5.17 13.09
C ARG A 16 -16.02 3.88 13.72
N TRP A 17 -14.87 3.95 14.38
CA TRP A 17 -14.32 2.84 15.15
C TRP A 17 -13.58 3.35 16.38
N LEU A 18 -13.56 2.54 17.44
CA LEU A 18 -12.77 2.80 18.64
C LEU A 18 -11.33 2.34 18.39
N VAL A 19 -10.37 3.25 18.50
CA VAL A 19 -8.94 2.95 18.46
C VAL A 19 -8.51 2.63 19.86
N GLU A 20 -8.21 1.36 20.09
CA GLU A 20 -7.74 0.84 21.37
C GLU A 20 -6.34 1.38 21.70
N PRO A 21 -5.89 1.33 22.98
CA PRO A 21 -4.59 1.86 23.39
C PRO A 21 -3.42 1.32 22.57
N THR A 22 -3.55 0.09 22.08
CA THR A 22 -2.62 -0.51 21.12
C THR A 22 -3.38 -1.25 20.04
N THR A 23 -3.08 -0.91 18.79
CA THR A 23 -3.56 -1.59 17.58
C THR A 23 -2.36 -2.20 16.85
N ASN A 24 -2.39 -3.50 16.58
CA ASN A 24 -1.30 -4.15 15.82
C ASN A 24 -1.69 -4.29 14.36
N VAL A 25 -0.74 -4.04 13.46
CA VAL A 25 -0.90 -4.13 12.02
C VAL A 25 0.24 -4.96 11.43
N SER A 26 -0.08 -6.11 10.83
CA SER A 26 0.91 -7.02 10.25
C SER A 26 0.67 -7.22 8.77
N CYS A 27 1.66 -6.86 7.94
CA CYS A 27 1.61 -7.00 6.49
C CYS A 27 2.82 -7.80 6.00
N VAL A 28 2.61 -8.92 5.32
CA VAL A 28 3.73 -9.75 4.82
C VAL A 28 3.96 -9.58 3.32
N PHE A 29 2.88 -9.44 2.54
CA PHE A 29 2.90 -9.15 1.10
C PHE A 29 1.62 -8.38 0.74
N GLY A 30 1.51 -7.13 1.18
CA GLY A 30 0.23 -6.42 1.10
C GLY A 30 0.26 -5.07 1.78
N GLY A 31 -0.90 -4.59 2.20
CA GLY A 31 -0.94 -3.31 2.89
C GLY A 31 -2.16 -3.10 3.76
N ALA A 32 -2.12 -2.01 4.50
CA ALA A 32 -3.24 -1.59 5.33
C ALA A 32 -3.58 -0.12 5.06
N ASP A 33 -4.87 0.17 4.91
CA ASP A 33 -5.40 1.52 4.82
C ASP A 33 -6.19 1.84 6.08
N LEU A 34 -5.69 2.76 6.90
CA LEU A 34 -6.30 3.15 8.17
C LEU A 34 -6.79 4.59 8.11
N ASP A 35 -8.09 4.80 8.29
CA ASP A 35 -8.71 6.13 8.33
C ASP A 35 -9.14 6.47 9.75
N PHE A 36 -8.45 7.44 10.34
CA PHE A 36 -8.69 7.93 11.68
C PHE A 36 -9.64 9.13 11.72
N ARG A 37 -10.11 9.64 10.57
CA ARG A 37 -10.89 10.90 10.53
C ARG A 37 -12.24 10.81 11.23
N GLN A 38 -12.80 9.61 11.31
CA GLN A 38 -14.03 9.32 12.06
C GLN A 38 -13.78 8.40 13.26
N ALA A 39 -12.51 8.08 13.53
CA ALA A 39 -12.14 7.20 14.61
C ALA A 39 -12.19 7.93 15.95
N VAL A 40 -12.48 7.19 17.02
CA VAL A 40 -12.46 7.69 18.39
C VAL A 40 -11.27 7.04 19.09
N LEU A 41 -10.31 7.83 19.55
CA LEU A 41 -9.21 7.31 20.34
C LEU A 41 -9.72 6.95 21.73
N SER A 42 -9.41 5.75 22.22
CA SER A 42 -9.79 5.32 23.57
C SER A 42 -9.06 6.10 24.67
N GLN A 43 -7.94 6.73 24.32
CA GLN A 43 -7.05 7.48 25.20
C GLN A 43 -6.51 8.72 24.45
N SER A 44 -5.94 9.66 25.20
CA SER A 44 -5.26 10.83 24.61
C SER A 44 -4.06 10.44 23.75
N GLU A 45 -3.43 9.31 24.04
CA GLU A 45 -2.37 8.72 23.23
C GLU A 45 -2.71 7.26 22.93
N VAL A 46 -2.58 6.85 21.66
CA VAL A 46 -2.71 5.45 21.25
C VAL A 46 -1.50 5.03 20.42
N THR A 47 -1.18 3.75 20.45
CA THR A 47 -0.08 3.17 19.67
C THR A 47 -0.60 2.32 18.52
N VAL A 48 -0.07 2.56 17.33
CA VAL A 48 -0.22 1.70 16.16
C VAL A 48 1.11 1.00 15.93
N ASN A 49 1.18 -0.27 16.31
CA ASN A 49 2.37 -1.11 16.17
C ASN A 49 2.33 -1.82 14.81
N VAL A 50 3.24 -1.47 13.91
CA VAL A 50 3.27 -1.94 12.54
C VAL A 50 4.45 -2.88 12.31
N THR A 51 4.15 -4.11 11.86
CA THR A 51 5.14 -5.05 11.34
C THR A 51 4.88 -5.26 9.85
N CYS A 52 5.74 -4.73 8.99
CA CYS A 52 5.59 -4.85 7.54
C CYS A 52 6.82 -5.52 6.93
N VAL A 53 6.66 -6.73 6.38
CA VAL A 53 7.74 -7.44 5.67
C VAL A 53 7.85 -6.91 4.24
N PHE A 54 6.77 -6.96 3.46
CA PHE A 54 6.66 -6.33 2.13
C PHE A 54 5.36 -5.54 1.97
N GLY A 55 5.47 -4.33 1.41
CA GLY A 55 4.34 -3.48 1.01
C GLY A 55 4.27 -2.16 1.77
N GLY A 56 3.12 -1.82 2.38
CA GLY A 56 3.04 -0.56 3.13
C GLY A 56 1.72 -0.30 3.84
N VAL A 57 1.74 0.69 4.73
CA VAL A 57 0.55 1.12 5.48
C VAL A 57 0.28 2.59 5.18
N ASN A 58 -0.91 2.88 4.68
CA ASN A 58 -1.38 4.25 4.52
C ASN A 58 -2.27 4.61 5.71
N MET A 59 -2.01 5.76 6.31
CA MET A 59 -2.83 6.29 7.39
C MET A 59 -3.37 7.67 7.01
N ILE A 60 -4.62 7.92 7.34
CA ILE A 60 -5.23 9.25 7.21
C ILE A 60 -5.61 9.72 8.61
N VAL A 61 -5.06 10.85 9.02
CA VAL A 61 -5.35 11.46 10.33
C VAL A 61 -6.16 12.75 10.15
N PRO A 62 -7.10 13.05 11.05
CA PRO A 62 -7.80 14.33 11.02
C PRO A 62 -6.90 15.48 11.50
N PRO A 63 -7.26 16.74 11.20
CA PRO A 63 -6.65 17.91 11.80
C PRO A 63 -6.65 17.86 13.33
N GLY A 64 -5.66 18.48 13.97
CA GLY A 64 -5.52 18.50 15.43
C GLY A 64 -5.04 17.21 16.11
N VAL A 65 -4.77 16.13 15.37
CA VAL A 65 -4.14 14.89 15.88
C VAL A 65 -2.63 14.85 15.60
N ARG A 66 -1.80 14.82 16.64
CA ARG A 66 -0.35 14.70 16.50
C ARG A 66 0.04 13.27 16.11
N VAL A 67 1.00 13.13 15.21
CA VAL A 67 1.52 11.82 14.78
C VAL A 67 3.00 11.74 15.11
N ILE A 68 3.40 10.70 15.83
CA ILE A 68 4.80 10.49 16.23
C ILE A 68 5.29 9.16 15.66
N GLY A 69 6.34 9.21 14.84
CA GLY A 69 7.04 8.02 14.36
C GLY A 69 8.14 7.58 15.32
N SER A 70 8.11 6.32 15.73
CA SER A 70 9.14 5.65 16.54
C SER A 70 9.38 4.23 16.04
N ASN A 71 9.17 4.00 14.74
CA ASN A 71 9.40 2.72 14.08
C ASN A 71 10.80 2.67 13.44
N THR A 72 11.24 1.46 13.12
CA THR A 72 12.51 1.22 12.42
C THR A 72 12.21 0.72 11.01
N SER A 73 12.86 1.32 10.01
CA SER A 73 12.75 0.91 8.60
C SER A 73 14.10 0.44 8.08
N VAL A 74 14.15 -0.68 7.35
CA VAL A 74 15.37 -1.20 6.72
C VAL A 74 15.43 -0.77 5.24
N PHE A 75 14.45 -1.20 4.43
CA PHE A 75 14.29 -0.77 3.05
C PHE A 75 12.95 -0.05 2.88
N GLY A 76 13.00 1.27 2.71
CA GLY A 76 11.86 2.17 2.61
C GLY A 76 11.89 3.23 3.71
N GLY A 77 10.73 3.63 4.23
CA GLY A 77 10.68 4.69 5.25
C GLY A 77 9.30 5.02 5.76
N THR A 78 9.26 5.95 6.70
CA THR A 78 8.02 6.51 7.24
C THR A 78 7.92 7.99 6.88
N GLU A 79 6.85 8.34 6.16
CA GLU A 79 6.49 9.72 5.85
C GLU A 79 5.40 10.18 6.82
N LEU A 80 5.70 11.22 7.60
CA LEU A 80 4.75 11.83 8.52
C LEU A 80 4.29 13.18 7.97
N PRO A 81 3.03 13.59 8.20
CA PRO A 81 2.59 14.94 7.88
C PRO A 81 3.28 15.93 8.82
N GLU A 82 3.34 17.19 8.40
CA GLU A 82 3.65 18.30 9.29
C GLU A 82 2.66 18.33 10.45
N ASP A 83 3.13 18.75 11.64
CA ASP A 83 2.25 18.98 12.77
C ASP A 83 1.42 20.24 12.50
N ASP A 84 0.09 20.13 12.64
CA ASP A 84 -0.83 21.25 12.40
C ASP A 84 -1.35 21.89 13.68
N THR A 85 -0.88 21.39 14.84
CA THR A 85 -1.37 21.84 16.14
C THR A 85 -0.22 22.05 17.13
N ALA A 86 -0.26 23.21 17.77
CA ALA A 86 0.64 23.55 18.88
C ALA A 86 0.05 23.18 20.25
N ASP A 87 -1.16 22.60 20.30
CA ASP A 87 -1.81 22.22 21.55
C ASP A 87 -1.00 21.10 22.26
N PRO A 88 -0.55 21.31 23.51
CA PRO A 88 0.10 20.27 24.30
C PRO A 88 -0.83 19.10 24.63
N GLY A 89 -2.14 19.33 24.68
CA GLY A 89 -3.18 18.33 24.95
C GLY A 89 -3.72 17.63 23.70
N ALA A 90 -3.15 17.91 22.52
CA ALA A 90 -3.59 17.32 21.27
C ALA A 90 -3.53 15.78 21.34
N PRO A 91 -4.57 15.07 20.86
CA PRO A 91 -4.53 13.61 20.77
C PRO A 91 -3.34 13.12 19.93
N VAL A 92 -2.70 12.04 20.37
CA VAL A 92 -1.47 11.51 19.78
C VAL A 92 -1.70 10.11 19.21
N ILE A 93 -1.28 9.90 17.97
CA ILE A 93 -1.10 8.57 17.39
C ILE A 93 0.39 8.29 17.27
N ARG A 94 0.89 7.37 18.08
CA ARG A 94 2.28 6.90 18.02
C ARG A 94 2.39 5.69 17.10
N ILE A 95 3.35 5.71 16.20
CA ILE A 95 3.61 4.63 15.25
C ILE A 95 4.90 3.94 15.64
N THR A 96 4.83 2.65 15.96
CA THR A 96 5.98 1.82 16.36
C THR A 96 6.11 0.60 15.47
N GLY A 97 7.15 -0.21 15.71
CA GLY A 97 7.37 -1.49 15.04
C GLY A 97 8.46 -1.46 13.97
N MET A 98 8.41 -2.41 13.04
CA MET A 98 9.48 -2.67 12.07
C MET A 98 8.96 -2.81 10.64
N LEU A 99 9.60 -2.11 9.71
CA LEU A 99 9.34 -2.16 8.27
C LEU A 99 10.59 -2.71 7.55
N LEU A 100 10.49 -3.87 6.91
CA LEU A 100 11.62 -4.49 6.20
C LEU A 100 11.73 -4.00 4.76
N PHE A 101 10.68 -4.18 3.94
CA PHE A 101 10.62 -3.76 2.54
C PHE A 101 9.32 -3.01 2.24
N GLY A 102 9.27 -1.74 2.58
CA GLY A 102 8.04 -0.97 2.53
C GLY A 102 8.07 0.30 3.33
N GLY A 103 6.92 0.93 3.46
CA GLY A 103 6.82 2.18 4.19
C GLY A 103 5.48 2.43 4.83
N ILE A 104 5.47 3.40 5.74
CA ILE A 104 4.27 4.00 6.28
C ILE A 104 4.16 5.39 5.67
N SER A 105 2.98 5.74 5.18
CA SER A 105 2.73 7.10 4.73
C SER A 105 1.46 7.62 5.37
N VAL A 106 1.63 8.72 6.09
CA VAL A 106 0.57 9.34 6.85
C VAL A 106 0.20 10.65 6.17
N SER A 107 -1.09 10.84 5.90
CA SER A 107 -1.60 12.09 5.33
C SER A 107 -2.65 12.70 6.24
N ARG A 108 -2.69 14.02 6.27
CA ARG A 108 -3.63 14.77 7.08
C ARG A 108 -4.77 15.28 6.21
N ARG A 109 -6.02 14.99 6.59
CA ARG A 109 -7.22 15.36 5.81
C ARG A 109 -8.43 15.53 6.70
N ALA A 110 -9.28 16.50 6.38
CA ALA A 110 -10.55 16.70 7.08
C ALA A 110 -11.56 15.57 6.76
N ALA A 111 -12.57 15.44 7.61
CA ALA A 111 -13.68 14.53 7.37
C ALA A 111 -14.41 14.94 6.08
N GLY A 112 -14.63 13.99 5.16
CA GLY A 112 -15.31 14.23 3.88
C GLY A 112 -14.38 14.58 2.70
N GLU A 113 -13.11 14.93 2.96
CA GLU A 113 -12.14 15.11 1.88
C GLU A 113 -11.85 13.79 1.16
N LYS A 114 -11.71 13.83 -0.18
CA LYS A 114 -11.47 12.62 -0.96
C LYS A 114 -10.04 12.13 -0.78
N ASP A 115 -9.89 10.82 -0.60
CA ASP A 115 -8.58 10.18 -0.66
C ASP A 115 -8.19 9.76 -2.09
N GLY A 116 -7.57 10.66 -2.85
CA GLY A 116 -7.09 10.34 -4.20
C GLY A 116 -5.89 9.38 -4.26
N ARG A 117 -5.31 8.95 -3.13
CA ARG A 117 -4.14 8.05 -3.13
C ARG A 117 -4.51 6.63 -3.54
N ARG A 118 -5.66 6.13 -3.05
CA ARG A 118 -6.18 4.81 -3.43
C ARG A 118 -6.48 4.73 -4.93
N ASP A 119 -7.06 5.80 -5.49
CA ASP A 119 -7.33 5.89 -6.91
C ASP A 119 -6.04 5.84 -7.73
N ARG A 120 -5.00 6.56 -7.32
CA ARG A 120 -3.67 6.51 -7.97
C ARG A 120 -3.02 5.14 -7.88
N HIS A 121 -3.07 4.48 -6.72
CA HIS A 121 -2.48 3.14 -6.56
C HIS A 121 -3.22 2.09 -7.40
N ARG A 122 -4.55 2.15 -7.42
CA ARG A 122 -5.38 1.30 -8.27
C ARG A 122 -5.05 1.53 -9.75
N GLN A 123 -4.95 2.79 -10.17
CA GLN A 123 -4.56 3.15 -11.53
C GLN A 123 -3.17 2.63 -11.88
N ALA A 124 -2.18 2.74 -10.99
CA ALA A 124 -0.83 2.23 -11.21
C ALA A 124 -0.80 0.70 -11.35
N HIS A 125 -1.54 -0.03 -10.52
CA HIS A 125 -1.68 -1.49 -10.64
C HIS A 125 -2.40 -1.91 -11.93
N GLU A 126 -3.47 -1.21 -12.29
CA GLU A 126 -4.18 -1.45 -13.55
C GLU A 126 -3.27 -1.18 -14.75
N LEU A 127 -2.47 -0.12 -14.72
CA LEU A 127 -1.49 0.21 -15.75
C LEU A 127 -0.41 -0.88 -15.87
N HIS A 128 0.15 -1.32 -14.74
CA HIS A 128 1.15 -2.40 -14.73
C HIS A 128 0.58 -3.73 -15.23
N ARG A 129 -0.66 -4.06 -14.86
CA ARG A 129 -1.34 -5.27 -15.33
C ARG A 129 -1.56 -5.24 -16.84
N ARG A 130 -2.04 -4.12 -17.39
CA ARG A 130 -2.22 -3.92 -18.83
C ARG A 130 -0.89 -4.06 -19.56
N HIS A 131 0.15 -3.41 -19.07
CA HIS A 131 1.48 -3.50 -19.66
C HIS A 131 2.01 -4.95 -19.68
N HIS A 132 1.78 -5.70 -18.59
CA HIS A 132 2.20 -7.10 -18.53
C HIS A 132 1.37 -8.00 -19.46
N GLU A 133 0.10 -7.68 -19.72
CA GLU A 133 -0.75 -8.37 -20.70
C GLU A 133 -0.28 -8.09 -22.14
N GLU A 134 -0.03 -6.82 -22.48
CA GLU A 134 0.51 -6.39 -23.78
C GLU A 134 1.86 -7.08 -24.09
N LEU A 135 2.79 -7.09 -23.12
CA LEU A 135 4.08 -7.77 -23.27
C LEU A 135 3.92 -9.27 -23.52
N ARG A 136 2.94 -9.91 -22.87
CA ARG A 136 2.68 -11.34 -23.05
C ARG A 136 2.10 -11.63 -24.42
N GLU A 137 1.24 -10.76 -24.93
CA GLU A 137 0.65 -10.88 -26.27
C GLU A 137 1.73 -10.70 -27.34
N LEU A 138 2.54 -9.64 -27.23
CA LEU A 138 3.69 -9.39 -28.11
C LEU A 138 4.64 -10.59 -28.15
N HIS A 139 4.97 -11.17 -26.99
CA HIS A 139 5.82 -12.36 -26.94
C HIS A 139 5.18 -13.59 -27.59
N ARG A 140 3.85 -13.76 -27.52
CA ARG A 140 3.15 -14.86 -28.21
C ARG A 140 3.21 -14.65 -29.72
N GLU A 141 2.92 -13.45 -30.20
CA GLU A 141 2.98 -13.12 -31.63
C GLU A 141 4.38 -13.33 -32.20
N HIS A 142 5.41 -12.82 -31.53
CA HIS A 142 6.80 -13.06 -31.93
C HIS A 142 7.16 -14.55 -31.98
N ARG A 143 6.64 -15.34 -31.03
CA ARG A 143 6.87 -16.79 -30.99
C ARG A 143 6.19 -17.50 -32.16
N ASP A 144 4.96 -17.11 -32.47
CA ASP A 144 4.17 -17.73 -33.53
C ASP A 144 4.66 -17.33 -34.93
N ALA A 145 4.99 -16.07 -35.15
CA ALA A 145 5.63 -15.59 -36.37
C ALA A 145 6.97 -16.29 -36.63
N ARG A 146 7.79 -16.47 -35.58
CA ARG A 146 9.02 -17.25 -35.69
C ARG A 146 8.75 -18.71 -36.07
N ARG A 147 7.67 -19.30 -35.56
CA ARG A 147 7.28 -20.68 -35.87
C ARG A 147 6.77 -20.83 -37.30
N GLU A 148 6.01 -19.88 -37.79
CA GLU A 148 5.47 -19.85 -39.15
C GLU A 148 6.59 -19.66 -40.19
N ARG A 149 7.46 -18.68 -39.97
CA ARG A 149 8.66 -18.47 -40.82
C ARG A 149 9.54 -19.72 -40.90
N LEU A 150 9.69 -20.45 -39.79
CA LEU A 150 10.41 -21.73 -39.78
C LEU A 150 9.69 -22.83 -40.57
N ARG A 151 8.36 -22.82 -40.63
CA ARG A 151 7.58 -23.78 -41.43
C ARG A 151 7.72 -23.47 -42.92
N GLU A 152 7.63 -22.20 -43.31
CA GLU A 152 7.82 -21.76 -44.71
C GLU A 152 9.21 -22.14 -45.23
N LEU A 153 10.26 -21.79 -44.48
CA LEU A 153 11.65 -22.15 -44.82
C LEU A 153 11.85 -23.68 -44.95
N ARG A 154 11.11 -24.48 -44.19
CA ARG A 154 11.13 -25.95 -44.31
C ARG A 154 10.39 -26.42 -45.56
N ALA A 155 9.25 -25.81 -45.90
CA ALA A 155 8.48 -26.14 -47.08
C ALA A 155 9.22 -25.79 -48.38
N GLU A 156 9.91 -24.64 -48.43
CA GLU A 156 10.76 -24.23 -49.56
C GLU A 156 11.89 -25.23 -49.79
N ARG A 157 12.64 -25.60 -48.73
CA ARG A 157 13.70 -26.63 -48.83
C ARG A 157 13.23 -28.00 -49.31
N HIS A 158 11.95 -28.31 -49.11
CA HIS A 158 11.34 -29.56 -49.58
C HIS A 158 10.89 -29.49 -51.04
N ARG A 159 10.66 -28.29 -51.60
CA ARG A 159 10.30 -28.11 -53.03
C ARG A 159 11.53 -28.04 -53.94
N ASP A 160 12.67 -27.59 -53.41
CA ASP A 160 13.94 -27.49 -54.14
C ASP A 160 14.74 -28.81 -54.19
N ARG A 161 14.14 -29.93 -53.77
CA ARG A 161 14.71 -31.29 -53.81
C ARG A 161 13.91 -32.18 -54.74
#